data_AF-A0A4R2PL70-F1
#
_entry.id   AF-A0A4R2PL70-F1
#
_cell.length_a   1.000
_cell.length_b   1.000
_cell.length_c   1.000
_cell.angle_alpha   90.00
_cell.angle_beta   90.00
_cell.angle_gamma   90.00
#
_symmetry.space_group_name_H-M   'P 1'
#
loop_
_entity.id
_entity.type
_entity.pdbx_description
1 polymer ?
#
loop_
_entity_poly.entity_id
_entity_poly.type
_entity_poly.pdbx_seq_one_letter_code
_entity_poly.pdbx_strand_id
1 'polypeptide(L)'
;MTHSATGAPDPDGAPAGAADRAGDGWDWAGLAALAAVRLGWPPAVFWAATPRELAAALALIAGAGSGGPARHPMGRAELRALIRRFPDR
;
A
#
# COMPACT_ATOMS: atom_id res chain seq x y z
N MET A 1 32.15 27.78 -31.89
CA MET A 1 31.15 28.42 -31.01
C MET A 1 29.78 27.91 -31.46
N THR A 2 29.30 26.80 -30.89
CA THR A 2 28.35 26.72 -29.73
C THR A 2 26.95 27.25 -30.12
N HIS A 3 25.81 26.55 -29.99
CA HIS A 3 25.40 25.32 -29.31
C HIS A 3 24.10 24.77 -29.97
N SER A 4 23.91 23.44 -29.92
CA SER A 4 22.61 22.74 -30.12
C SER A 4 21.64 23.02 -28.97
N ALA A 5 20.33 22.91 -29.20
CA ALA A 5 19.40 22.06 -28.43
C ALA A 5 17.93 22.27 -28.84
N THR A 6 17.39 21.31 -29.60
CA THR A 6 15.95 21.01 -29.64
C THR A 6 15.58 20.44 -28.27
N GLY A 7 14.59 21.05 -27.60
CA GLY A 7 14.14 20.67 -26.26
C GLY A 7 13.69 19.21 -26.19
N ALA A 8 14.27 18.50 -25.24
CA ALA A 8 13.89 17.16 -24.81
C ALA A 8 12.48 17.17 -24.18
N PRO A 9 11.77 16.02 -24.19
CA PRO A 9 10.54 15.87 -23.42
C PRO A 9 10.83 16.00 -21.93
N ASP A 10 9.92 16.67 -21.24
CA ASP A 10 9.85 16.78 -19.78
C ASP A 10 9.86 15.39 -19.13
N PRO A 11 10.86 15.03 -18.30
CA PRO A 11 10.92 13.70 -17.67
C PRO A 11 10.02 13.57 -16.44
N ASP A 12 9.31 14.62 -16.01
CA ASP A 12 8.47 14.58 -14.81
C ASP A 12 6.96 14.58 -15.11
N GLY A 13 6.55 13.65 -15.97
CA GLY A 13 5.16 13.19 -16.04
C GLY A 13 4.83 12.26 -14.87
N ALA A 14 4.91 12.76 -13.64
CA ALA A 14 4.48 12.01 -12.46
C ALA A 14 3.00 11.64 -12.61
N PRO A 15 2.63 10.34 -12.62
CA PRO A 15 1.23 9.96 -12.77
C PRO A 15 0.44 10.43 -11.55
N ALA A 16 -0.73 11.00 -11.82
CA ALA A 16 -1.71 11.45 -10.86
C ALA A 16 -1.89 10.43 -9.72
N GLY A 17 -1.47 10.81 -8.51
CA GLY A 17 -1.54 9.95 -7.33
C GLY A 17 -0.71 10.43 -6.13
N ALA A 18 -0.47 11.72 -5.98
CA ALA A 18 0.22 12.29 -4.81
C ALA A 18 -0.70 12.49 -3.59
N ALA A 19 -1.96 12.04 -3.67
CA ALA A 19 -3.06 12.54 -2.85
C ALA A 19 -3.19 11.91 -1.45
N ASP A 20 -2.34 10.96 -1.03
CA ASP A 20 -2.47 10.30 0.28
C ASP A 20 -1.13 10.18 1.05
N ARG A 21 -0.18 11.10 0.81
CA ARG A 21 1.14 11.06 1.51
C ARG A 21 1.12 11.61 2.95
N ALA A 22 0.02 12.16 3.45
CA ALA A 22 -0.16 12.50 4.85
C ALA A 22 -1.63 12.84 5.17
N GLY A 23 -2.27 12.06 6.05
CA GLY A 23 -3.61 12.37 6.56
C GLY A 23 -4.05 11.42 7.66
N ASP A 24 -4.39 10.18 7.31
CA ASP A 24 -5.22 9.34 8.18
C ASP A 24 -4.66 7.91 8.36
N GLY A 25 -3.39 7.80 8.75
CA GLY A 25 -2.82 6.56 9.29
C GLY A 25 -2.65 5.35 8.35
N TRP A 26 -3.10 5.35 7.10
CA TRP A 26 -2.89 4.23 6.17
C TRP A 26 -2.97 4.61 4.68
N ASP A 27 -1.87 4.45 3.94
CA ASP A 27 -1.78 4.70 2.48
C ASP A 27 -2.32 3.49 1.68
N TRP A 28 -3.65 3.38 1.59
CA TRP A 28 -4.31 2.30 0.84
C TRP A 28 -4.08 2.40 -0.67
N ALA A 29 -3.97 3.63 -1.19
CA ALA A 29 -3.72 3.87 -2.60
C ALA A 29 -2.32 3.36 -3.01
N GLY A 30 -1.31 3.64 -2.21
CA GLY A 30 0.04 3.12 -2.40
C GLY A 30 0.10 1.59 -2.34
N LEU A 31 -0.64 0.96 -1.43
CA LEU A 31 -0.74 -0.50 -1.36
C LEU A 31 -1.42 -1.10 -2.60
N ALA A 32 -2.50 -0.49 -3.09
CA ALA A 32 -3.18 -0.94 -4.31
C ALA A 32 -2.26 -0.81 -5.55
N ALA A 33 -1.53 0.30 -5.67
CA ALA A 33 -0.55 0.50 -6.73
C ALA A 33 0.59 -0.54 -6.67
N LEU A 34 1.10 -0.82 -5.46
CA LEU A 34 2.12 -1.85 -5.27
C LEU A 34 1.61 -3.24 -5.66
N ALA A 35 0.39 -3.60 -5.27
CA ALA A 35 -0.22 -4.88 -5.64
C ALA A 35 -0.40 -5.00 -7.16
N ALA A 36 -0.83 -3.93 -7.84
CA ALA A 36 -0.95 -3.92 -9.29
C ALA A 36 0.41 -4.14 -9.98
N VAL A 37 1.44 -3.40 -9.57
CA VAL A 37 2.76 -3.42 -10.23
C VAL A 37 3.55 -4.69 -9.91
N ARG A 38 3.48 -5.21 -8.68
CA ARG A 38 4.33 -6.32 -8.22
C ARG A 38 3.65 -7.68 -8.23
N LEU A 39 2.32 -7.73 -8.06
CA LEU A 39 1.55 -8.98 -8.07
C LEU A 39 0.70 -9.15 -9.32
N GLY A 40 0.55 -8.10 -10.15
CA GLY A 40 -0.37 -8.13 -11.28
C GLY A 40 -1.84 -8.20 -10.87
N TRP A 41 -2.16 -7.85 -9.61
CA TRP A 41 -3.53 -7.95 -9.11
C TRP A 41 -4.39 -6.83 -9.72
N PRO A 42 -5.53 -7.17 -10.37
CA PRO A 42 -6.51 -6.16 -10.74
C PRO A 42 -7.18 -5.60 -9.48
N PRO A 43 -7.77 -4.39 -9.53
CA PRO A 43 -8.38 -3.74 -8.36
C PRO A 43 -9.39 -4.63 -7.62
N ALA A 44 -10.18 -5.43 -8.34
CA ALA A 44 -11.15 -6.33 -7.73
C ALA A 44 -10.51 -7.39 -6.82
N VAL A 45 -9.33 -7.90 -7.17
CA VAL A 45 -8.61 -8.88 -6.34
C VAL A 45 -8.03 -8.22 -5.11
N PHE A 46 -7.47 -7.00 -5.24
CA PHE A 46 -6.98 -6.24 -4.11
C PHE A 46 -8.08 -5.94 -3.08
N TRP A 47 -9.24 -5.45 -3.54
CA TRP A 47 -10.34 -5.12 -2.64
C TRP A 47 -11.07 -6.33 -2.06
N ALA A 48 -10.98 -7.50 -2.70
CA ALA A 48 -11.52 -8.75 -2.18
C ALA A 48 -10.57 -9.43 -1.17
N ALA A 49 -9.27 -9.12 -1.21
CA ALA A 49 -8.30 -9.75 -0.34
C ALA A 49 -8.50 -9.34 1.12
N THR A 50 -8.44 -10.31 2.04
CA THR A 50 -8.45 -10.00 3.46
C THR A 50 -7.14 -9.31 3.87
N PRO A 51 -7.13 -8.50 4.95
CA PRO A 51 -5.89 -7.87 5.43
C PRO A 51 -4.76 -8.87 5.73
N ARG A 52 -5.11 -10.09 6.17
CA ARG A 52 -4.15 -11.18 6.41
C ARG A 52 -3.52 -11.69 5.12
N GLU A 53 -4.32 -11.87 4.06
CA GLU A 53 -3.83 -12.30 2.76
C GLU A 53 -3.00 -11.20 2.10
N LEU A 54 -3.41 -9.94 2.22
CA LEU A 54 -2.64 -8.80 1.75
C LEU A 54 -1.26 -8.75 2.43
N ALA A 55 -1.21 -8.90 3.76
CA ALA A 55 0.04 -8.94 4.49
C ALA A 55 0.96 -10.10 4.06
N ALA A 56 0.39 -11.29 3.82
CA ALA A 56 1.14 -12.44 3.34
C ALA A 56 1.70 -12.21 1.93
N ALA A 57 0.88 -11.70 1.01
CA ALA A 57 1.30 -11.40 -0.36
C ALA A 57 2.41 -10.34 -0.40
N LEU A 58 2.29 -9.28 0.41
CA LEU A 58 3.28 -8.21 0.49
C LEU A 58 4.60 -8.68 1.12
N ALA A 59 4.56 -9.59 2.10
CA ALA A 59 5.75 -10.16 2.71
C ALA A 59 6.64 -10.90 1.69
N LEU A 60 6.04 -11.58 0.71
CA LEU A 60 6.76 -12.25 -0.38
C LEU A 60 7.52 -11.26 -1.26
N ILE A 61 6.95 -10.09 -1.52
CA ILE A 61 7.54 -9.06 -2.40
C ILE A 61 8.63 -8.25 -1.70
N ALA A 62 8.47 -8.02 -0.40
CA ALA A 62 9.40 -7.22 0.39
C ALA A 62 10.75 -7.94 0.64
N GLY A 63 10.90 -9.21 0.23
CA GLY A 63 12.08 -10.02 0.54
C GLY A 63 12.23 -10.28 2.04
N ALA A 64 11.24 -9.91 2.84
CA ALA A 64 11.15 -10.19 4.26
C ALA A 64 10.75 -11.66 4.41
N GLY A 65 11.69 -12.57 4.17
CA GLY A 65 11.50 -13.98 4.48
C GLY A 65 11.15 -14.11 5.96
N SER A 66 9.89 -14.43 6.25
CA SER A 66 9.30 -14.94 7.51
C SER A 66 9.79 -14.38 8.88
N GLY A 67 10.60 -13.34 8.92
CA GLY A 67 11.36 -12.89 10.10
C GLY A 67 10.92 -11.54 10.67
N GLY A 68 9.88 -10.92 10.11
CA GLY A 68 9.13 -9.88 10.83
C GLY A 68 8.28 -10.54 11.92
N PRO A 69 8.04 -9.89 13.07
CA PRO A 69 7.28 -10.50 14.17
C PRO A 69 5.97 -11.06 13.61
N ALA A 70 5.77 -12.37 13.80
CA ALA A 70 4.56 -13.05 13.38
C ALA A 70 3.38 -12.26 13.96
N ARG A 71 2.63 -11.58 13.08
CA ARG A 71 1.46 -10.81 13.49
C ARG A 71 0.41 -11.84 13.92
N HIS A 72 0.42 -12.17 15.21
CA HIS A 72 -0.55 -13.09 15.78
C HIS A 72 -1.96 -12.55 15.53
N PRO A 73 -2.93 -13.41 15.22
CA PRO A 73 -4.31 -12.99 15.07
C PRO A 73 -4.76 -12.30 16.36
N MET A 74 -5.36 -11.11 16.22
CA MET A 74 -5.82 -10.30 17.34
C MET A 74 -6.84 -11.08 18.18
N GLY A 75 -6.70 -11.02 19.50
CA GLY A 75 -7.61 -11.70 20.41
C GLY A 75 -9.00 -11.05 20.46
N ARG A 76 -10.02 -11.83 20.85
CA ARG A 76 -11.39 -11.30 21.06
C ARG A 76 -11.40 -10.13 22.07
N ALA A 77 -10.54 -10.18 23.09
CA ALA A 77 -10.43 -9.14 24.10
C ALA A 77 -9.87 -7.82 23.53
N GLU A 78 -8.84 -7.90 22.68
CA GLU A 78 -8.25 -6.75 21.99
C GLU A 78 -9.23 -6.12 21.01
N LEU A 79 -9.95 -6.92 20.23
CA LEU A 79 -10.99 -6.42 19.33
C LEU A 79 -12.09 -5.69 20.12
N ARG A 80 -12.53 -6.23 21.26
CA ARG A 80 -13.50 -5.55 22.14
C ARG A 80 -12.95 -4.23 22.68
N ALA A 81 -11.65 -4.16 22.96
CA ALA A 81 -11.01 -2.92 23.40
C ALA A 81 -11.00 -1.87 22.27
N LEU A 82 -10.72 -2.28 21.03
CA LEU A 82 -10.78 -1.42 19.86
C LEU A 82 -12.18 -0.86 19.62
N ILE A 83 -13.22 -1.71 19.65
CA ILE A 83 -14.62 -1.29 19.46
C ILE A 83 -15.03 -0.24 20.51
N ARG A 84 -14.64 -0.42 21.78
CA ARG A 84 -14.90 0.60 22.81
C ARG A 84 -14.14 1.90 22.59
N ARG A 85 -12.94 1.81 22.02
CA ARG A 85 -12.06 2.97 21.79
C ARG A 85 -12.53 3.81 20.61
N PHE A 86 -13.07 3.18 19.57
CA PHE A 86 -13.53 3.81 18.33
C PHE A 86 -15.00 3.46 18.09
N PRO A 87 -15.95 4.07 18.82
CA PRO A 87 -17.36 3.86 18.58
C PRO A 87 -17.78 4.57 17.29
N ASP A 88 -18.50 3.86 16.43
CA ASP A 88 -19.13 4.44 15.23
C ASP A 88 -20.15 5.50 15.66
N ARG A 89 -20.03 6.71 15.13
CA ARG A 89 -20.95 7.84 15.34
C ARG A 89 -21.77 8.10 14.09
#